data_AF-A0A537YP06-F1
#
_entry.id   AF-A0A537YP06-F1
#
_cell.length_a   1.000
_cell.length_b   1.000
_cell.length_c   1.000
_cell.angle_alpha   90.00
_cell.angle_beta   90.00
_cell.angle_gamma   90.00
#
_symmetry.space_group_name_H-M   'P 1'
#
loop_
_entity.id
_entity.type
_entity.pdbx_description
1 polymer ?
#
loop_
_entity_poly.entity_id
_entity_poly.type
_entity_poly.pdbx_seq_one_letter_code
_entity_poly.pdbx_strand_id
1 'polypeptide(L)'
;MTRAVVLEAPGSLRVEPRDVPVPGDDDVVVRVEWAGICGSDVDLFTGQRPTGFVRYPVVPGHEWAGDAVAVGAGVDPALVGHGVVAEGIRPCERCGPCRAGNAPQCGTGYDETGFTRDGAWADHLVVPAALVHRLPPGADLRAAAGIEPAACAAAAAERADVIAGQRVVVVGGGTIGLLTAQLLRAAEPSELRAHVCAAMRREQALAARRYPRDMTNVEFYVDPSCPWAWITSRWVVEVASQRDLTVLWRSYCLEIRDDYGVAPTVPEEFRERALIGHAVSHLMLRVFEAARSSCGEAAVDALYTEWGRRFFARGQTNDDGLLEECVSGCGLDPGLVDAAGDEKWDAPIIEAMEIAYAFGGPKTQTPTIVVRSDPPHGFKGPVMAPAPTGEAALRLWDAILVLSQEPGFFE
;
A
#
# COMPACT_ATOMS: atom_id res chain seq x y z
N MET A 1 -18.21 31.61 -1.50
CA MET A 1 -18.04 30.73 -0.32
C MET A 1 -17.07 29.64 -0.68
N THR A 2 -16.26 29.25 0.30
CA THR A 2 -15.29 28.14 0.28
C THR A 2 -15.66 27.16 1.38
N ARG A 3 -15.04 25.98 1.43
CA ARG A 3 -15.21 24.99 2.51
C ARG A 3 -13.90 24.77 3.24
N ALA A 4 -13.98 24.37 4.50
CA ALA A 4 -12.85 23.97 5.32
C ALA A 4 -13.23 22.81 6.24
N VAL A 5 -12.26 21.94 6.53
CA VAL A 5 -12.34 20.91 7.56
C VAL A 5 -11.85 21.51 8.88
N VAL A 6 -12.74 21.65 9.85
CA VAL A 6 -12.45 22.30 11.13
C VAL A 6 -12.38 21.24 12.22
N LEU A 7 -11.27 21.25 12.97
CA LEU A 7 -11.15 20.57 14.25
C LEU A 7 -11.44 21.55 15.38
N GLU A 8 -12.57 21.35 16.07
CA GLU A 8 -12.95 22.14 17.24
C GLU A 8 -12.22 21.68 18.51
N ALA A 9 -11.89 20.39 18.58
CA ALA A 9 -11.20 19.71 19.67
C ALA A 9 -10.77 18.31 19.18
N PRO A 10 -9.92 17.59 19.94
CA PRO A 10 -9.62 16.19 19.63
C PRO A 10 -10.88 15.34 19.40
N GLY A 11 -10.86 14.52 18.35
CA GLY A 11 -11.95 13.63 17.94
C GLY A 11 -13.10 14.32 17.21
N SER A 12 -13.07 15.66 17.05
CA SER A 12 -14.16 16.43 16.44
C SER A 12 -13.72 17.02 15.10
N LEU A 13 -14.23 16.50 14.00
CA LEU A 13 -13.95 16.98 12.63
C LEU A 13 -15.26 17.31 11.92
N ARG A 14 -15.36 18.51 11.35
CA ARG A 14 -16.54 18.96 10.59
C ARG A 14 -16.14 19.70 9.33
N VAL A 15 -16.93 19.55 8.27
CA VAL A 15 -16.80 20.38 7.07
C VAL A 15 -17.74 21.57 7.22
N GLU A 16 -17.20 22.78 7.12
CA GLU A 16 -17.95 24.02 7.28
C GLU A 16 -17.76 24.96 6.09
N PRO A 17 -18.81 25.69 5.69
CA PRO A 17 -18.66 26.80 4.75
C PRO A 17 -17.91 27.97 5.42
N ARG A 18 -17.07 28.64 4.63
CA ARG A 18 -16.29 29.83 5.00
C ARG A 18 -16.38 30.86 3.87
N ASP A 19 -16.05 32.11 4.18
CA ASP A 19 -15.83 33.11 3.14
C ASP A 19 -14.47 32.90 2.47
N VAL A 20 -14.36 33.29 1.20
CA VAL A 20 -13.06 33.30 0.53
C VAL A 20 -12.22 34.39 1.20
N PRO A 21 -11.03 34.07 1.72
CA PRO A 21 -10.24 35.04 2.45
C PRO A 21 -9.72 36.15 1.53
N VAL A 22 -9.51 37.33 2.11
CA VAL A 22 -8.82 38.45 1.47
C VAL A 22 -7.38 38.45 1.97
N PRO A 23 -6.36 38.56 1.10
CA PRO A 23 -4.97 38.59 1.57
C PRO A 23 -4.72 39.85 2.39
N GLY A 24 -3.95 39.73 3.48
CA GLY A 24 -3.27 40.87 4.09
C GLY A 24 -2.17 41.42 3.17
N ASP A 25 -1.57 42.55 3.53
CA ASP A 25 -0.61 43.28 2.66
C ASP A 25 0.55 42.40 2.16
N ASP A 26 1.05 41.48 2.99
CA ASP A 26 2.18 40.59 2.69
C ASP A 26 1.78 39.12 2.48
N ASP A 27 0.49 38.84 2.30
CA ASP A 27 -0.05 37.49 2.19
C ASP A 27 -0.40 37.10 0.74
N VAL A 28 -0.48 35.79 0.53
CA VAL A 28 -0.99 35.15 -0.68
C VAL A 28 -2.20 34.30 -0.30
N VAL A 29 -3.28 34.43 -1.07
CA VAL A 29 -4.38 33.47 -1.06
C VAL A 29 -4.10 32.41 -2.11
N VAL A 30 -4.04 31.17 -1.64
CA VAL A 30 -3.85 29.98 -2.47
C VAL A 30 -5.18 29.25 -2.58
N ARG A 31 -5.57 28.87 -3.79
CA ARG A 31 -6.61 27.87 -4.03
C ARG A 31 -5.95 26.49 -3.96
N VAL A 32 -6.31 25.71 -2.94
CA VAL A 32 -5.65 24.43 -2.67
C VAL A 32 -6.14 23.38 -3.68
N GLU A 33 -5.21 22.72 -4.36
CA GLU A 33 -5.52 21.63 -5.30
C GLU A 33 -5.34 20.26 -4.64
N TRP A 34 -4.29 20.11 -3.85
CA TRP A 34 -3.94 18.88 -3.15
C TRP A 34 -3.46 19.19 -1.75
N ALA A 35 -3.94 18.42 -0.78
CA ALA A 35 -3.43 18.41 0.58
C ALA A 35 -3.18 16.95 1.00
N GLY A 36 -2.01 16.71 1.59
CA GLY A 36 -1.61 15.46 2.21
C GLY A 36 -2.23 15.29 3.60
N ILE A 37 -2.09 14.07 4.11
CA ILE A 37 -2.42 13.71 5.49
C ILE A 37 -1.17 13.10 6.08
N CYS A 38 -0.64 13.74 7.11
CA CYS A 38 0.53 13.27 7.83
C CYS A 38 0.12 12.57 9.13
N GLY A 39 1.03 11.78 9.71
CA GLY A 39 0.85 11.23 11.06
C GLY A 39 0.63 12.32 12.12
N SER A 40 1.23 13.49 11.92
CA SER A 40 1.05 14.66 12.79
C SER A 40 -0.38 15.24 12.75
N ASP A 41 -1.11 15.08 11.64
CA ASP A 41 -2.55 15.42 11.57
C ASP A 41 -3.40 14.39 12.32
N VAL A 42 -2.95 13.13 12.37
CA VAL A 42 -3.57 12.09 13.22
C VAL A 42 -3.32 12.38 14.70
N ASP A 43 -2.11 12.80 15.08
CA ASP A 43 -1.79 13.22 16.45
C ASP A 43 -2.61 14.45 16.87
N LEU A 44 -2.85 15.36 15.93
CA LEU A 44 -3.78 16.48 16.10
C LEU A 44 -5.19 15.95 16.37
N PHE A 45 -5.76 15.16 15.46
CA PHE A 45 -7.11 14.62 15.62
C PHE A 45 -7.29 13.79 16.90
N THR A 46 -6.32 12.97 17.29
CA THR A 46 -6.39 12.12 18.49
C THR A 46 -6.05 12.85 19.79
N GLY A 47 -5.59 14.11 19.71
CA GLY A 47 -5.20 14.91 20.88
C GLY A 47 -3.86 14.50 21.51
N GLN A 48 -3.01 13.79 20.76
CA GLN A 48 -1.67 13.37 21.19
C GLN A 48 -0.61 14.45 20.95
N ARG A 49 -0.89 15.44 20.09
CA ARG A 49 0.02 16.56 19.85
C ARG A 49 0.19 17.41 21.12
N PRO A 50 1.42 17.74 21.57
CA PRO A 50 1.60 18.48 22.82
C PRO A 50 1.02 19.90 22.74
N THR A 51 0.43 20.38 23.83
CA THR A 51 -0.37 21.61 23.89
C THR A 51 0.36 22.89 23.44
N GLY A 52 1.69 22.92 23.49
CA GLY A 52 2.49 24.04 22.99
C GLY A 52 2.59 24.12 21.46
N PHE A 53 2.19 23.06 20.74
CA PHE A 53 2.34 22.91 19.29
C PHE A 53 1.00 22.83 18.55
N VAL A 54 -0.10 23.19 19.21
CA VAL A 54 -1.45 23.13 18.66
C VAL A 54 -2.34 24.21 19.26
N ARG A 55 -3.27 24.75 18.48
CA ARG A 55 -4.38 25.58 18.97
C ARG A 55 -5.67 25.07 18.35
N TYR A 56 -6.74 24.97 19.13
CA TYR A 56 -8.09 24.68 18.64
C TYR A 56 -8.99 25.91 18.82
N PRO A 57 -10.00 26.13 17.96
CA PRO A 57 -10.26 25.39 16.72
C PRO A 57 -9.17 25.65 15.66
N VAL A 58 -8.97 24.70 14.75
CA VAL A 58 -8.02 24.83 13.64
C VAL A 58 -8.46 24.02 12.42
N VAL A 59 -8.12 24.52 11.25
CA VAL A 59 -8.14 23.75 10.00
C VAL A 59 -6.80 23.01 9.84
N PRO A 60 -6.75 21.67 9.79
CA PRO A 60 -5.48 20.94 9.62
C PRO A 60 -4.89 21.05 8.20
N GLY A 61 -3.76 20.36 7.97
CA GLY A 61 -3.12 20.26 6.67
C GLY A 61 -1.93 21.21 6.50
N HIS A 62 -0.73 20.66 6.55
CA HIS A 62 0.55 21.36 6.37
C HIS A 62 1.32 20.88 5.12
N GLU A 63 0.90 19.76 4.53
CA GLU A 63 1.44 19.22 3.28
C GLU A 63 0.48 19.58 2.14
N TRP A 64 0.82 20.50 1.25
CA TRP A 64 -0.13 20.94 0.21
C TRP A 64 0.54 21.59 -1.00
N ALA A 65 -0.23 21.67 -2.08
CA ALA A 65 0.08 22.48 -3.26
C ALA A 65 -1.21 23.06 -3.85
N GLY A 66 -1.09 24.22 -4.48
CA GLY A 66 -2.22 24.90 -5.09
C GLY A 66 -1.80 26.06 -5.98
N ASP A 67 -2.76 26.84 -6.44
CA ASP A 67 -2.50 28.02 -7.27
C ASP A 67 -2.64 29.30 -6.45
N ALA A 68 -1.70 30.24 -6.61
CA ALA A 68 -1.87 31.59 -6.08
C ALA A 68 -2.99 32.31 -6.85
N VAL A 69 -4.06 32.72 -6.15
CA VAL A 69 -5.26 33.34 -6.76
C VAL A 69 -5.44 34.81 -6.40
N ALA A 70 -4.86 35.26 -5.29
CA ALA A 70 -4.80 36.66 -4.91
C ALA A 70 -3.57 36.94 -4.07
N VAL A 71 -3.08 38.18 -4.09
CA VAL A 71 -1.93 38.61 -3.30
C VAL A 71 -2.20 39.98 -2.66
N GLY A 72 -1.53 40.24 -1.55
CA GLY A 72 -1.54 41.54 -0.88
C GLY A 72 -0.80 42.63 -1.64
N ALA A 73 -0.94 43.88 -1.18
CA ALA A 73 -0.34 45.05 -1.83
C ALA A 73 1.20 45.06 -1.82
N GLY A 74 1.83 44.39 -0.85
CA GLY A 74 3.28 44.25 -0.69
C GLY A 74 3.89 43.10 -1.50
N VAL A 75 3.07 42.33 -2.22
CA VAL A 75 3.48 41.11 -2.92
C VAL A 75 3.43 41.32 -4.44
N ASP A 76 4.38 40.75 -5.17
CA ASP A 76 4.41 40.84 -6.64
C ASP A 76 3.15 40.22 -7.27
N PRO A 77 2.31 40.99 -7.98
CA PRO A 77 1.10 40.47 -8.62
C PRO A 77 1.38 39.40 -9.69
N ALA A 78 2.61 39.29 -10.20
CA ALA A 78 2.99 38.24 -11.14
C ALA A 78 2.96 36.82 -10.54
N LEU A 79 2.87 36.68 -9.21
CA LEU A 79 2.71 35.38 -8.57
C LEU A 79 1.34 34.75 -8.86
N VAL A 80 0.29 35.56 -9.07
CA VAL A 80 -1.06 35.06 -9.36
C VAL A 80 -1.05 34.19 -10.63
N GLY A 81 -1.75 33.06 -10.56
CA GLY A 81 -1.84 32.07 -11.63
C GLY A 81 -0.70 31.05 -11.66
N HIS A 82 0.26 31.12 -10.72
CA HIS A 82 1.29 30.11 -10.57
C HIS A 82 0.92 29.05 -9.55
N GLY A 83 1.33 27.82 -9.84
CA GLY A 83 1.41 26.76 -8.85
C GLY A 83 2.43 27.10 -7.77
N VAL A 84 2.08 26.85 -6.52
CA VAL A 84 2.88 27.19 -5.35
C VAL A 84 2.78 26.12 -4.26
N VAL A 85 3.84 26.04 -3.45
CA VAL A 85 3.86 25.42 -2.12
C VAL A 85 4.39 26.47 -1.12
N ALA A 86 4.35 26.19 0.18
CA ALA A 86 5.00 27.07 1.15
C ALA A 86 5.63 26.28 2.30
N GLU A 87 6.58 26.91 2.99
CA GLU A 87 7.09 26.42 4.26
C GLU A 87 5.98 26.43 5.34
N GLY A 88 5.87 25.35 6.10
CA GLY A 88 4.84 25.21 7.14
C GLY A 88 5.10 26.10 8.36
N ILE A 89 6.37 26.16 8.81
CA ILE A 89 6.82 26.95 9.98
C ILE A 89 6.78 28.44 9.64
N ARG A 90 6.20 29.24 10.53
CA ARG A 90 6.04 30.70 10.37
C ARG A 90 6.99 31.44 11.34
N PRO A 91 8.28 31.60 10.98
CA PRO A 91 9.27 32.24 11.86
C PRO A 91 9.08 33.76 11.96
N CYS A 92 9.73 34.37 12.95
CA CYS A 92 9.78 35.84 13.07
C CYS A 92 10.82 36.51 12.16
N GLU A 93 11.67 35.71 11.51
CA GLU A 93 12.77 36.08 10.59
C GLU A 93 13.88 36.96 11.18
N ARG A 94 13.74 37.42 12.43
CA ARG A 94 14.64 38.42 13.04
C ARG A 94 15.46 37.92 14.22
N CYS A 95 15.07 36.83 14.88
CA CYS A 95 15.79 36.31 16.05
C CYS A 95 17.05 35.53 15.66
N GLY A 96 17.91 35.23 16.64
CA GLY A 96 19.16 34.48 16.43
C GLY A 96 18.97 33.17 15.64
N PRO A 97 18.07 32.26 16.07
CA PRO A 97 17.78 31.02 15.35
C PRO A 97 17.35 31.22 13.89
N CYS A 98 16.43 32.16 13.61
CA CYS A 98 16.00 32.47 12.25
C CYS A 98 17.15 32.97 11.37
N ARG A 99 18.00 33.87 11.89
CA ARG A 99 19.18 34.34 11.16
C ARG A 99 20.23 33.25 10.91
N ALA A 100 20.21 32.19 11.71
CA ALA A 100 21.04 31.01 11.55
C ALA A 100 20.39 29.93 10.66
N GLY A 101 19.25 30.20 10.02
CA GLY A 101 18.54 29.22 9.18
C GLY A 101 17.79 28.15 9.98
N ASN A 102 17.62 28.32 11.29
CA ASN A 102 16.93 27.37 12.16
C ASN A 102 15.55 27.88 12.56
N ALA A 103 14.69 28.08 11.57
CA ALA A 103 13.32 28.56 11.74
C ALA A 103 12.48 27.75 12.75
N PRO A 104 12.60 26.41 12.85
CA PRO A 104 11.86 25.62 13.86
C PRO A 104 12.17 26.00 15.32
N GLN A 105 13.33 26.63 15.57
CA GLN A 105 13.74 27.10 16.91
C GLN A 105 13.51 28.61 17.09
N CYS A 106 12.53 29.18 16.38
CA CYS A 106 12.20 30.60 16.46
C CYS A 106 12.02 31.07 17.92
N GLY A 107 12.72 32.13 18.29
CA GLY A 107 12.72 32.68 19.66
C GLY A 107 11.42 33.39 20.07
N THR A 108 10.46 33.56 19.15
CA THR A 108 9.14 34.14 19.44
C THR A 108 8.07 33.08 19.69
N GLY A 109 8.45 31.80 19.75
CA GLY A 109 7.54 30.67 19.89
C GLY A 109 7.23 29.99 18.57
N TYR A 110 6.56 28.85 18.68
CA TYR A 110 6.18 27.99 17.57
C TYR A 110 4.87 28.49 16.91
N ASP A 111 4.90 28.68 15.61
CA ASP A 111 3.76 29.06 14.77
C ASP A 111 3.86 28.26 13.46
N GLU A 112 2.82 27.52 13.08
CA GLU A 112 2.83 26.59 11.95
C GLU A 112 1.44 26.49 11.31
N THR A 113 1.42 26.52 9.98
CA THR A 113 0.24 26.27 9.14
C THR A 113 -0.30 24.85 9.41
N GLY A 114 -1.60 24.71 9.65
CA GLY A 114 -2.24 23.42 9.92
C GLY A 114 -2.22 22.96 11.39
N PHE A 115 -1.55 23.69 12.28
CA PHE A 115 -1.47 23.31 13.71
C PHE A 115 -1.80 24.45 14.68
N THR A 116 -1.15 25.61 14.52
CA THR A 116 -1.41 26.81 15.34
C THR A 116 -2.01 27.95 14.51
N ARG A 117 -2.01 27.79 13.19
CA ARG A 117 -2.78 28.54 12.19
C ARG A 117 -3.59 27.57 11.34
N ASP A 118 -4.67 28.08 10.74
CA ASP A 118 -5.44 27.31 9.76
C ASP A 118 -4.56 26.87 8.58
N GLY A 119 -4.79 25.65 8.13
CA GLY A 119 -4.05 24.94 7.10
C GLY A 119 -4.88 24.62 5.86
N ALA A 120 -4.36 23.66 5.10
CA ALA A 120 -4.76 23.39 3.73
C ALA A 120 -5.90 22.39 3.54
N TRP A 121 -6.50 21.86 4.62
CA TRP A 121 -7.75 21.10 4.49
C TRP A 121 -8.95 22.05 4.27
N ALA A 122 -8.81 22.97 3.32
CA ALA A 122 -9.78 23.98 2.91
C ALA A 122 -9.60 24.29 1.42
N ASP A 123 -10.65 24.76 0.73
CA ASP A 123 -10.49 25.10 -0.70
C ASP A 123 -9.59 26.35 -0.91
N HIS A 124 -9.40 27.18 0.13
CA HIS A 124 -8.48 28.33 0.11
C HIS A 124 -7.65 28.43 1.39
N LEU A 125 -6.38 28.81 1.25
CA LEU A 125 -5.41 28.98 2.33
C LEU A 125 -4.73 30.35 2.22
N VAL A 126 -4.47 31.00 3.35
CA VAL A 126 -3.67 32.23 3.44
C VAL A 126 -2.29 31.93 4.01
N VAL A 127 -1.25 32.31 3.28
CA VAL A 127 0.15 32.14 3.68
C VAL A 127 0.95 33.42 3.43
N PRO A 128 1.94 33.74 4.29
CA PRO A 128 2.84 34.86 4.08
C PRO A 128 3.63 34.64 2.79
N ALA A 129 3.71 35.65 1.94
CA ALA A 129 4.40 35.56 0.65
C ALA A 129 5.88 35.18 0.80
N ALA A 130 6.51 35.57 1.92
CA ALA A 130 7.90 35.24 2.23
C ALA A 130 8.16 33.72 2.34
N LEU A 131 7.13 32.91 2.64
CA LEU A 131 7.24 31.46 2.78
C LEU A 131 6.86 30.71 1.50
N VAL A 132 6.37 31.42 0.48
CA VAL A 132 5.84 30.82 -0.74
C VAL A 132 6.95 30.52 -1.73
N HIS A 133 6.95 29.28 -2.22
CA HIS A 133 7.85 28.80 -3.27
C HIS A 133 7.05 28.63 -4.57
N ARG A 134 7.41 29.42 -5.59
CA ARG A 134 6.81 29.34 -6.93
C ARG A 134 7.29 28.08 -7.66
N LEU A 135 6.35 27.29 -8.16
CA LEU A 135 6.64 26.11 -8.96
C LEU A 135 6.83 26.49 -10.45
N PRO A 136 7.62 25.70 -11.20
CA PRO A 136 7.71 25.85 -12.65
C PRO A 136 6.34 25.68 -13.34
N PRO A 137 6.09 26.36 -14.47
CA PRO A 137 4.88 26.15 -15.26
C PRO A 137 4.68 24.67 -15.62
N GLY A 138 3.47 24.14 -15.38
CA GLY A 138 3.14 22.75 -15.68
C GLY A 138 3.65 21.72 -14.66
N ALA A 139 4.17 22.16 -13.50
CA ALA A 139 4.48 21.26 -12.40
C ALA A 139 3.25 20.44 -11.98
N ASP A 140 3.47 19.16 -11.67
CA ASP A 140 2.43 18.29 -11.12
C ASP A 140 2.14 18.69 -9.67
N LEU A 141 1.03 19.40 -9.45
CA LEU A 141 0.64 19.87 -8.11
C LEU A 141 0.36 18.71 -7.14
N ARG A 142 -0.05 17.54 -7.64
CA ARG A 142 -0.23 16.37 -6.77
C ARG A 142 1.09 15.88 -6.21
N ALA A 143 2.12 15.79 -7.06
CA ALA A 143 3.47 15.45 -6.62
C ALA A 143 4.05 16.57 -5.73
N ALA A 144 3.77 17.84 -6.07
CA ALA A 144 4.25 18.99 -5.32
C ALA A 144 3.71 19.06 -3.89
N ALA A 145 2.51 18.54 -3.61
CA ALA A 145 2.01 18.43 -2.23
C ALA A 145 2.91 17.58 -1.32
N GLY A 146 3.74 16.70 -1.90
CA GLY A 146 4.76 15.92 -1.18
C GLY A 146 6.09 16.65 -0.96
N ILE A 147 6.22 17.94 -1.35
CA ILE A 147 7.47 18.70 -1.16
C ILE A 147 7.77 18.96 0.32
N GLU A 148 6.75 19.23 1.15
CA GLU A 148 6.94 19.41 2.59
C GLU A 148 7.57 18.16 3.24
N PRO A 149 7.02 16.94 3.10
CA PRO A 149 7.63 15.77 3.71
C PRO A 149 8.96 15.40 3.05
N ALA A 150 9.14 15.75 1.76
CA ALA A 150 10.42 15.59 1.08
C ALA A 150 11.51 16.53 1.63
N ALA A 151 11.17 17.76 2.03
CA ALA A 151 12.09 18.68 2.67
C ALA A 151 12.53 18.17 4.04
N CYS A 152 11.61 17.60 4.83
CA CYS A 152 11.95 16.89 6.07
C CYS A 152 12.92 15.72 5.83
N ALA A 153 12.65 14.89 4.81
CA ALA A 153 13.53 13.80 4.42
C ALA A 153 14.90 14.28 3.90
N ALA A 154 14.95 15.39 3.18
CA ALA A 154 16.19 16.00 2.69
C ALA A 154 17.07 16.48 3.84
N ALA A 155 16.49 17.17 4.83
CA ALA A 155 17.24 17.59 6.02
C ALA A 155 17.83 16.39 6.79
N ALA A 156 17.12 15.26 6.83
CA ALA A 156 17.65 14.03 7.43
C ALA A 156 18.79 13.42 6.59
N ALA A 157 18.62 13.38 5.27
CA ALA A 157 19.64 12.87 4.34
C ALA A 157 20.93 13.71 4.37
N GLU A 158 20.82 15.04 4.38
CA GLU A 158 21.96 15.96 4.49
C GLU A 158 22.72 15.77 5.80
N ARG A 159 22.00 15.61 6.93
CA ARG A 159 22.62 15.36 8.24
C ARG A 159 23.27 13.98 8.34
N ALA A 160 22.77 13.01 7.59
CA ALA A 160 23.39 11.68 7.54
C ALA A 160 24.76 11.71 6.84
N ASP A 161 25.01 12.73 6.00
CA ASP A 161 26.28 12.99 5.32
C ASP A 161 26.86 11.72 4.69
N VAL A 162 25.99 10.99 3.96
CA VAL A 162 26.35 9.71 3.35
C VAL A 162 27.38 9.94 2.27
N ILE A 163 28.48 9.20 2.37
CA ILE A 163 29.56 9.21 1.38
C ILE A 163 29.38 8.00 0.46
N ALA A 164 29.66 8.20 -0.84
CA ALA A 164 29.63 7.15 -1.84
C ALA A 164 30.37 5.89 -1.38
N GLY A 165 29.76 4.73 -1.64
CA GLY A 165 30.29 3.43 -1.23
C GLY A 165 30.00 3.03 0.23
N GLN A 166 29.38 3.87 1.05
CA GLN A 166 28.89 3.45 2.37
C GLN A 166 27.67 2.53 2.27
N ARG A 167 27.46 1.72 3.32
CA ARG A 167 26.24 0.92 3.47
C ARG A 167 25.27 1.69 4.34
N VAL A 168 24.05 1.84 3.87
CA VAL A 168 23.02 2.69 4.47
C VAL A 168 21.78 1.87 4.76
N VAL A 169 21.19 2.14 5.92
CA VAL A 169 19.96 1.51 6.36
C VAL A 169 18.93 2.58 6.73
N VAL A 170 17.75 2.49 6.13
CA VAL A 170 16.59 3.32 6.49
C VAL A 170 15.65 2.46 7.32
N VAL A 171 15.37 2.88 8.54
CA VAL A 171 14.44 2.18 9.43
C VAL A 171 13.07 2.86 9.36
N GLY A 172 12.07 2.12 8.85
CA GLY A 172 10.72 2.62 8.59
C GLY A 172 10.40 2.67 7.10
N GLY A 173 9.21 2.17 6.73
CA GLY A 173 8.71 2.16 5.35
C GLY A 173 7.66 3.24 5.05
N GLY A 174 7.32 4.12 5.98
CA GLY A 174 6.34 5.18 5.74
C GLY A 174 6.85 6.24 4.75
N THR A 175 6.02 7.24 4.45
CA THR A 175 6.33 8.33 3.50
C THR A 175 7.72 8.92 3.70
N ILE A 176 8.09 9.28 4.94
CA ILE A 176 9.41 9.83 5.27
C ILE A 176 10.54 8.83 4.97
N GLY A 177 10.38 7.55 5.31
CA GLY A 177 11.39 6.53 5.05
C GLY A 177 11.62 6.31 3.56
N LEU A 178 10.54 6.25 2.77
CA LEU A 178 10.62 6.09 1.32
C LEU A 178 11.23 7.32 0.62
N LEU A 179 10.88 8.53 1.04
CA LEU A 179 11.48 9.76 0.53
C LEU A 179 12.97 9.85 0.90
N THR A 180 13.32 9.52 2.15
CA THR A 180 14.71 9.48 2.62
C THR A 180 15.53 8.48 1.82
N ALA A 181 15.00 7.27 1.59
CA ALA A 181 15.65 6.26 0.76
C ALA A 181 15.89 6.76 -0.67
N GLN A 182 14.89 7.40 -1.29
CA GLN A 182 15.04 7.98 -2.63
C GLN A 182 16.13 9.06 -2.69
N LEU A 183 16.19 9.94 -1.70
CA LEU A 183 17.20 11.00 -1.62
C LEU A 183 18.60 10.43 -1.39
N LEU A 184 18.74 9.45 -0.48
CA LEU A 184 20.02 8.80 -0.19
C LEU A 184 20.56 7.97 -1.35
N ARG A 185 19.72 7.51 -2.29
CA ARG A 185 20.20 6.86 -3.52
C ARG A 185 21.09 7.79 -4.36
N ALA A 186 20.87 9.11 -4.31
CA ALA A 186 21.68 10.07 -5.04
C ALA A 186 23.12 10.18 -4.48
N ALA A 187 23.36 9.72 -3.25
CA ALA A 187 24.69 9.68 -2.64
C ALA A 187 25.51 8.43 -3.03
N GLU A 188 24.98 7.57 -3.92
CA GLU A 188 25.65 6.37 -4.43
C GLU A 188 26.22 5.42 -3.33
N PRO A 189 25.40 5.00 -2.35
CA PRO A 189 25.83 4.01 -1.37
C PRO A 189 26.16 2.68 -2.07
N SER A 190 27.10 1.92 -1.52
CA SER A 190 27.36 0.54 -2.00
C SER A 190 26.18 -0.40 -1.73
N GLU A 191 25.37 -0.06 -0.72
CA GLU A 191 24.18 -0.79 -0.34
C GLU A 191 23.18 0.15 0.34
N LEU A 192 21.90 0.07 -0.06
CA LEU A 192 20.80 0.77 0.59
C LEU A 192 19.70 -0.24 0.94
N ARG A 193 19.41 -0.40 2.22
CA ARG A 193 18.34 -1.28 2.72
C ARG A 193 17.27 -0.47 3.44
N ALA A 194 16.00 -0.80 3.21
CA ALA A 194 14.89 -0.33 4.03
C ALA A 194 14.44 -1.46 4.97
N HIS A 195 14.41 -1.20 6.27
CA HIS A 195 13.86 -2.11 7.26
C HIS A 195 12.46 -1.67 7.67
N VAL A 196 11.47 -2.52 7.39
CA VAL A 196 10.06 -2.23 7.60
C VAL A 196 9.47 -3.30 8.54
N CYS A 197 8.65 -2.87 9.52
CA CYS A 197 7.96 -3.83 10.37
C CYS A 197 6.92 -4.62 9.57
N ALA A 198 6.53 -5.81 10.04
CA ALA A 198 5.61 -6.70 9.31
C ALA A 198 4.23 -6.04 9.08
N ALA A 199 3.71 -5.30 10.06
CA ALA A 199 2.43 -4.60 9.93
C ALA A 199 2.44 -3.58 8.76
N MET A 200 3.50 -2.79 8.65
CA MET A 200 3.62 -1.80 7.57
C MET A 200 3.87 -2.45 6.20
N ARG A 201 4.56 -3.60 6.15
CA ARG A 201 4.67 -4.40 4.91
C ARG A 201 3.29 -4.86 4.42
N ARG A 202 2.39 -5.27 5.31
CA ARG A 202 1.01 -5.65 4.96
C ARG A 202 0.23 -4.49 4.38
N GLU A 203 0.24 -3.34 5.05
CA GLU A 203 -0.43 -2.12 4.57
C GLU A 203 0.11 -1.67 3.21
N GLN A 204 1.43 -1.69 3.02
CA GLN A 204 2.05 -1.35 1.75
C GLN A 204 1.71 -2.34 0.64
N ALA A 205 1.68 -3.64 0.92
CA ALA A 205 1.28 -4.66 -0.05
C ALA A 205 -0.19 -4.47 -0.48
N LEU A 206 -1.07 -4.09 0.45
CA LEU A 206 -2.46 -3.73 0.15
C LEU A 206 -2.55 -2.45 -0.70
N ALA A 207 -1.74 -1.43 -0.41
CA ALA A 207 -1.78 -0.13 -1.08
C ALA A 207 -1.07 -0.11 -2.46
N ALA A 208 0.00 -0.90 -2.64
CA ALA A 208 0.78 -0.96 -3.88
C ALA A 208 -0.02 -1.58 -5.04
N ARG A 209 -1.05 -2.37 -4.74
CA ARG A 209 -2.00 -2.86 -5.73
C ARG A 209 -3.02 -1.78 -6.04
N ARG A 210 -2.68 -0.85 -6.96
CA ARG A 210 -3.67 0.04 -7.58
C ARG A 210 -4.72 -0.82 -8.28
N TYR A 211 -5.89 -0.96 -7.69
CA TYR A 211 -6.99 -1.72 -8.26
C TYR A 211 -7.75 -0.84 -9.28
N PRO A 212 -7.77 -1.19 -10.59
CA PRO A 212 -8.73 -0.58 -11.49
C PRO A 212 -10.15 -0.94 -11.02
N ARG A 213 -11.05 0.05 -10.95
CA ARG A 213 -12.40 -0.10 -10.38
C ARG A 213 -13.29 -1.12 -11.08
N ASP A 214 -12.92 -1.58 -12.28
CA ASP A 214 -13.96 -1.99 -13.22
C ASP A 214 -14.01 -3.47 -13.62
N MET A 215 -13.04 -4.37 -13.32
CA MET A 215 -13.12 -5.73 -13.90
C MET A 215 -12.47 -6.90 -13.14
N THR A 216 -12.00 -6.76 -11.90
CA THR A 216 -11.43 -7.93 -11.18
C THR A 216 -11.78 -7.96 -9.70
N ASN A 217 -12.48 -9.03 -9.29
CA ASN A 217 -13.25 -9.05 -8.06
C ASN A 217 -12.80 -10.12 -7.05
N VAL A 218 -11.96 -11.09 -7.42
CA VAL A 218 -11.53 -12.18 -6.50
C VAL A 218 -10.05 -12.53 -6.67
N GLU A 219 -9.29 -12.49 -5.57
CA GLU A 219 -7.98 -13.13 -5.47
C GLU A 219 -8.11 -14.44 -4.70
N PHE A 220 -7.53 -15.51 -5.25
CA PHE A 220 -7.55 -16.83 -4.66
C PHE A 220 -6.12 -17.27 -4.38
N TYR A 221 -5.79 -17.38 -3.09
CA TYR A 221 -4.46 -17.77 -2.62
C TYR A 221 -4.35 -19.29 -2.55
N VAL A 222 -3.48 -19.87 -3.38
CA VAL A 222 -3.35 -21.30 -3.60
C VAL A 222 -1.97 -21.83 -3.20
N ASP A 223 -1.98 -22.97 -2.52
CA ASP A 223 -0.86 -23.90 -2.50
C ASP A 223 -1.18 -25.10 -3.42
N PRO A 224 -0.38 -25.34 -4.48
CA PRO A 224 -0.56 -26.48 -5.39
C PRO A 224 -0.61 -27.89 -4.77
N SER A 225 -0.07 -28.09 -3.57
CA SER A 225 -0.16 -29.38 -2.87
C SER A 225 -1.49 -29.58 -2.13
N CYS A 226 -2.26 -28.51 -1.89
CA CYS A 226 -3.44 -28.58 -1.05
C CYS A 226 -4.68 -29.08 -1.83
N PRO A 227 -5.21 -30.29 -1.54
CA PRO A 227 -6.38 -30.82 -2.24
C PRO A 227 -7.64 -29.99 -1.97
N TRP A 228 -7.73 -29.35 -0.80
CA TRP A 228 -8.86 -28.50 -0.45
C TRP A 228 -8.86 -27.20 -1.25
N ALA A 229 -7.68 -26.60 -1.47
CA ALA A 229 -7.54 -25.43 -2.33
C ALA A 229 -7.93 -25.78 -3.77
N TRP A 230 -7.52 -26.95 -4.27
CA TRP A 230 -7.93 -27.43 -5.59
C TRP A 230 -9.45 -27.57 -5.71
N ILE A 231 -10.11 -28.25 -4.76
CA ILE A 231 -11.56 -28.45 -4.77
C ILE A 231 -12.29 -27.09 -4.76
N THR A 232 -11.93 -26.20 -3.84
CA THR A 232 -12.54 -24.86 -3.74
C THR A 232 -12.25 -24.03 -4.99
N SER A 233 -11.07 -24.16 -5.63
CA SER A 233 -10.78 -23.47 -6.88
C SER A 233 -11.74 -23.84 -8.01
N ARG A 234 -12.15 -25.12 -8.09
CA ARG A 234 -13.09 -25.57 -9.12
C ARG A 234 -14.48 -24.98 -8.91
N TRP A 235 -14.89 -24.82 -7.65
CA TRP A 235 -16.11 -24.09 -7.32
C TRP A 235 -16.02 -22.62 -7.74
N VAL A 236 -14.91 -21.94 -7.44
CA VAL A 236 -14.75 -20.52 -7.81
C VAL A 236 -14.70 -20.32 -9.33
N VAL A 237 -14.08 -21.25 -10.09
CA VAL A 237 -14.12 -21.25 -11.56
C VAL A 237 -15.54 -21.46 -12.10
N GLU A 238 -16.31 -22.39 -11.52
CA GLU A 238 -17.72 -22.61 -11.88
C GLU A 238 -18.55 -21.33 -11.68
N VAL A 239 -18.37 -20.64 -10.55
CA VAL A 239 -19.04 -19.36 -10.27
C VAL A 239 -18.61 -18.28 -11.26
N ALA A 240 -17.30 -18.15 -11.52
CA ALA A 240 -16.76 -17.16 -12.44
C ALA A 240 -17.22 -17.36 -13.89
N SER A 241 -17.59 -18.58 -14.29
CA SER A 241 -18.19 -18.82 -15.61
C SER A 241 -19.64 -18.33 -15.74
N GLN A 242 -20.31 -18.07 -14.60
CA GLN A 242 -21.74 -17.72 -14.50
C GLN A 242 -21.98 -16.34 -13.87
N ARG A 243 -20.92 -15.65 -13.48
CA ARG A 243 -20.91 -14.30 -12.93
C ARG A 243 -19.82 -13.53 -13.66
N ASP A 244 -19.96 -12.22 -13.80
CA ASP A 244 -18.91 -11.38 -14.38
C ASP A 244 -17.79 -11.17 -13.34
N LEU A 245 -17.03 -12.24 -13.07
CA LEU A 245 -15.97 -12.29 -12.07
C LEU A 245 -14.66 -12.73 -12.73
N THR A 246 -13.64 -11.91 -12.59
CA THR A 246 -12.25 -12.33 -12.87
C THR A 246 -11.63 -12.89 -11.59
N VAL A 247 -11.05 -14.08 -11.71
CA VAL A 247 -10.32 -14.77 -10.64
C VAL A 247 -8.83 -14.63 -10.88
N LEU A 248 -8.10 -14.22 -9.86
CA LEU A 248 -6.64 -14.12 -9.90
C LEU A 248 -6.02 -15.13 -8.94
N TRP A 249 -5.21 -16.03 -9.48
CA TRP A 249 -4.48 -17.02 -8.69
C TRP A 249 -3.23 -16.40 -8.07
N ARG A 250 -3.13 -16.48 -6.75
CA ARG A 250 -2.04 -15.92 -5.95
C ARG A 250 -1.30 -17.03 -5.24
N SER A 251 0.01 -16.89 -5.15
CA SER A 251 0.86 -17.90 -4.53
C SER A 251 0.69 -17.89 -3.01
N TYR A 252 0.57 -19.08 -2.44
CA TYR A 252 0.56 -19.29 -1.00
C TYR A 252 1.36 -20.54 -0.69
N CYS A 253 2.52 -20.39 -0.05
CA CYS A 253 3.44 -21.49 0.18
C CYS A 253 3.31 -22.04 1.62
N LEU A 254 2.84 -23.27 1.75
CA LEU A 254 2.73 -23.97 3.03
C LEU A 254 4.10 -24.27 3.64
N GLU A 255 5.12 -24.51 2.82
CA GLU A 255 6.50 -24.72 3.29
C GLU A 255 7.04 -23.47 4.01
N ILE A 256 6.95 -22.30 3.37
CA ILE A 256 7.35 -21.02 3.97
C ILE A 256 6.51 -20.71 5.22
N ARG A 257 5.19 -20.93 5.17
CA ARG A 257 4.28 -20.68 6.32
C ARG A 257 4.68 -21.49 7.56
N ASP A 258 5.02 -22.76 7.34
CA ASP A 258 5.34 -23.73 8.38
C ASP A 258 6.83 -23.75 8.75
N ASP A 259 7.60 -22.76 8.27
CA ASP A 259 9.04 -22.66 8.54
C ASP A 259 9.79 -23.94 8.13
N TYR A 260 9.49 -24.43 6.92
CA TYR A 260 10.01 -25.67 6.34
C TYR A 260 9.66 -26.95 7.13
N GLY A 261 8.69 -26.86 8.04
CA GLY A 261 8.06 -27.98 8.72
C GLY A 261 6.70 -28.35 8.12
N VAL A 262 5.86 -28.96 8.95
CA VAL A 262 4.44 -29.16 8.67
C VAL A 262 3.63 -28.82 9.90
N ALA A 263 2.43 -28.27 9.68
CA ALA A 263 1.52 -27.86 10.74
C ALA A 263 1.36 -28.96 11.83
N PRO A 264 1.27 -28.59 13.11
CA PRO A 264 1.10 -29.56 14.21
C PRO A 264 -0.16 -30.42 14.11
N THR A 265 -1.15 -29.96 13.33
CA THR A 265 -2.42 -30.67 13.08
C THR A 265 -2.30 -31.80 12.07
N VAL A 266 -1.17 -31.91 11.35
CA VAL A 266 -0.93 -33.00 10.41
C VAL A 266 -0.61 -34.28 11.19
N PRO A 267 -1.38 -35.38 11.02
CA PRO A 267 -1.11 -36.65 11.68
C PRO A 267 0.29 -37.19 11.33
N GLU A 268 0.93 -37.86 12.29
CA GLU A 268 2.33 -38.31 12.20
C GLU A 268 2.58 -39.14 10.92
N GLU A 269 1.67 -40.04 10.59
CA GLU A 269 1.74 -40.92 9.42
C GLU A 269 1.71 -40.17 8.07
N PHE A 270 1.31 -38.90 8.05
CA PHE A 270 1.25 -38.08 6.84
C PHE A 270 2.33 -36.99 6.78
N ARG A 271 3.15 -36.81 7.83
CA ARG A 271 4.11 -35.70 7.92
C ARG A 271 5.17 -35.75 6.82
N GLU A 272 5.78 -36.91 6.58
CA GLU A 272 6.80 -37.07 5.53
C GLU A 272 6.24 -36.75 4.15
N ARG A 273 5.04 -37.27 3.84
CA ARG A 273 4.37 -36.99 2.57
C ARG A 273 4.00 -35.51 2.43
N ALA A 274 3.60 -34.85 3.52
CA ALA A 274 3.29 -33.43 3.52
C ALA A 274 4.54 -32.56 3.30
N LEU A 275 5.67 -32.90 3.91
CA LEU A 275 6.95 -32.22 3.66
C LEU A 275 7.34 -32.28 2.18
N ILE A 276 7.31 -33.48 1.59
CA ILE A 276 7.62 -33.67 0.17
C ILE A 276 6.64 -32.88 -0.71
N GLY A 277 5.34 -32.95 -0.40
CA GLY A 277 4.31 -32.21 -1.13
C GLY A 277 4.50 -30.70 -1.07
N HIS A 278 4.81 -30.15 0.11
CA HIS A 278 5.04 -28.72 0.31
C HIS A 278 6.29 -28.24 -0.43
N ALA A 279 7.38 -29.01 -0.40
CA ALA A 279 8.62 -28.68 -1.12
C ALA A 279 8.38 -28.61 -2.64
N VAL A 280 7.70 -29.61 -3.22
CA VAL A 280 7.39 -29.57 -4.66
C VAL A 280 6.45 -28.41 -4.99
N SER A 281 5.44 -28.17 -4.15
CA SER A 281 4.54 -27.02 -4.32
C SER A 281 5.29 -25.70 -4.34
N HIS A 282 6.29 -25.52 -3.48
CA HIS A 282 7.12 -24.33 -3.46
C HIS A 282 7.88 -24.13 -4.78
N LEU A 283 8.51 -25.18 -5.31
CA LEU A 283 9.17 -25.14 -6.62
C LEU A 283 8.20 -24.71 -7.73
N MET A 284 6.97 -25.24 -7.72
CA MET A 284 5.96 -24.84 -8.70
C MET A 284 5.52 -23.39 -8.54
N LEU A 285 5.37 -22.89 -7.32
CA LEU A 285 4.97 -21.51 -7.07
C LEU A 285 6.00 -20.54 -7.65
N ARG A 286 7.30 -20.88 -7.63
CA ARG A 286 8.33 -20.09 -8.32
C ARG A 286 8.12 -20.06 -9.83
N VAL A 287 7.75 -21.19 -10.44
CA VAL A 287 7.35 -21.25 -11.86
C VAL A 287 6.10 -20.42 -12.12
N PHE A 288 5.12 -20.40 -11.21
CA PHE A 288 3.93 -19.55 -11.34
C PHE A 288 4.30 -18.07 -11.33
N GLU A 289 5.20 -17.64 -10.45
CA GLU A 289 5.70 -16.26 -10.43
C GLU A 289 6.47 -15.89 -11.71
N ALA A 290 7.31 -16.79 -12.21
CA ALA A 290 8.02 -16.60 -13.47
C ALA A 290 7.08 -16.50 -14.68
N ALA A 291 6.10 -17.40 -14.76
CA ALA A 291 5.08 -17.41 -15.80
C ALA A 291 4.21 -16.15 -15.72
N ARG A 292 3.85 -15.70 -14.51
CA ARG A 292 3.09 -14.45 -14.33
C ARG A 292 3.88 -13.24 -14.83
N SER A 293 5.17 -13.17 -14.50
CA SER A 293 6.05 -12.07 -14.90
C SER A 293 6.27 -12.00 -16.41
N SER A 294 6.40 -13.16 -17.08
CA SER A 294 6.72 -13.24 -18.51
C SER A 294 5.51 -13.33 -19.43
N CYS A 295 4.44 -13.99 -19.00
CA CYS A 295 3.28 -14.35 -19.83
C CYS A 295 1.94 -13.83 -19.28
N GLY A 296 1.91 -13.27 -18.06
CA GLY A 296 0.71 -12.71 -17.44
C GLY A 296 -0.15 -13.74 -16.69
N GLU A 297 -1.28 -13.27 -16.14
CA GLU A 297 -2.13 -14.04 -15.21
C GLU A 297 -2.79 -15.27 -15.85
N ALA A 298 -3.08 -15.21 -17.15
CA ALA A 298 -3.67 -16.35 -17.88
C ALA A 298 -2.75 -17.58 -17.90
N ALA A 299 -1.42 -17.37 -17.88
CA ALA A 299 -0.46 -18.47 -17.80
C ALA A 299 -0.54 -19.19 -16.46
N VAL A 300 -0.76 -18.46 -15.36
CA VAL A 300 -0.91 -19.04 -14.02
C VAL A 300 -2.20 -19.85 -13.92
N ASP A 301 -3.30 -19.36 -14.48
CA ASP A 301 -4.56 -20.10 -14.55
C ASP A 301 -4.41 -21.43 -15.30
N ALA A 302 -3.77 -21.38 -16.48
CA ALA A 302 -3.50 -22.57 -17.29
C ALA A 302 -2.62 -23.57 -16.53
N LEU A 303 -1.51 -23.12 -15.94
CA LEU A 303 -0.59 -23.97 -15.17
C LEU A 303 -1.27 -24.60 -13.96
N TYR A 304 -1.98 -23.82 -13.15
CA TYR A 304 -2.67 -24.33 -11.97
C TYR A 304 -3.76 -25.34 -12.34
N THR A 305 -4.51 -25.08 -13.41
CA THR A 305 -5.54 -25.99 -13.91
C THR A 305 -4.96 -27.28 -14.49
N GLU A 306 -3.88 -27.20 -15.28
CA GLU A 306 -3.23 -28.38 -15.85
C GLU A 306 -2.60 -29.25 -14.75
N TRP A 307 -1.93 -28.62 -13.79
CA TRP A 307 -1.39 -29.29 -12.62
C TRP A 307 -2.46 -30.07 -11.86
N GLY A 308 -3.54 -29.40 -11.43
CA GLY A 308 -4.53 -30.06 -10.59
C GLY A 308 -5.30 -31.17 -11.32
N ARG A 309 -5.46 -31.07 -12.65
CA ARG A 309 -6.00 -32.19 -13.46
C ARG A 309 -5.09 -33.41 -13.43
N ARG A 310 -3.79 -33.22 -13.54
CA ARG A 310 -2.80 -34.30 -13.54
C ARG A 310 -2.59 -34.90 -12.16
N PHE A 311 -2.35 -34.05 -11.17
CA PHE A 311 -2.05 -34.46 -9.82
C PHE A 311 -3.30 -34.96 -9.08
N PHE A 312 -4.34 -34.15 -8.96
CA PHE A 312 -5.52 -34.51 -8.15
C PHE A 312 -6.52 -35.39 -8.90
N ALA A 313 -6.77 -35.16 -10.19
CA ALA A 313 -7.81 -35.90 -10.92
C ALA A 313 -7.30 -37.19 -11.58
N ARG A 314 -6.04 -37.24 -12.03
CA ARG A 314 -5.43 -38.45 -12.64
C ARG A 314 -4.51 -39.22 -11.70
N GLY A 315 -4.17 -38.66 -10.53
CA GLY A 315 -3.33 -39.32 -9.54
C GLY A 315 -1.89 -39.53 -10.00
N GLN A 316 -1.37 -38.68 -10.90
CA GLN A 316 0.04 -38.75 -11.30
C GLN A 316 0.93 -38.43 -10.09
N THR A 317 2.11 -39.05 -10.04
CA THR A 317 3.09 -38.81 -8.98
C THR A 317 3.58 -37.37 -9.02
N ASN A 318 3.78 -36.78 -7.85
CA ASN A 318 4.27 -35.43 -7.68
C ASN A 318 5.81 -35.42 -7.75
N ASP A 319 6.37 -35.39 -8.96
CA ASP A 319 7.81 -35.31 -9.22
C ASP A 319 8.17 -34.16 -10.18
N ASP A 320 9.47 -33.91 -10.35
CA ASP A 320 9.99 -32.81 -11.19
C ASP A 320 9.52 -32.91 -12.65
N GLY A 321 9.29 -34.13 -13.15
CA GLY A 321 8.81 -34.36 -14.53
C GLY A 321 7.39 -33.86 -14.75
N LEU A 322 6.55 -33.87 -13.72
CA LEU A 322 5.18 -33.37 -13.82
C LEU A 322 5.14 -31.86 -14.12
N LEU A 323 6.11 -31.10 -13.61
CA LEU A 323 6.19 -29.65 -13.84
C LEU A 323 6.51 -29.34 -15.31
N GLU A 324 7.49 -30.02 -15.89
CA GLU A 324 7.84 -29.91 -17.31
C GLU A 324 6.66 -30.26 -18.23
N GLU A 325 5.93 -31.33 -17.89
CA GLU A 325 4.73 -31.74 -18.61
C GLU A 325 3.60 -30.70 -18.53
N CYS A 326 3.43 -30.03 -17.37
CA CYS A 326 2.43 -28.98 -17.20
C CYS A 326 2.78 -27.73 -18.01
N VAL A 327 4.03 -27.27 -17.94
CA VAL A 327 4.53 -26.11 -18.71
C VAL A 327 4.36 -26.36 -20.20
N SER A 328 4.83 -27.51 -20.68
CA SER A 328 4.72 -27.90 -22.08
C SER A 328 3.26 -28.09 -22.52
N GLY A 329 2.44 -28.71 -21.67
CA GLY A 329 1.01 -28.93 -21.91
C GLY A 329 0.20 -27.64 -22.03
N CYS A 330 0.66 -26.56 -21.38
CA CYS A 330 0.06 -25.23 -21.50
C CYS A 330 0.58 -24.45 -22.73
N GLY A 331 1.53 -25.01 -23.50
CA GLY A 331 2.16 -24.31 -24.62
C GLY A 331 3.06 -23.14 -24.20
N LEU A 332 3.54 -23.15 -22.96
CA LEU A 332 4.46 -22.15 -22.42
C LEU A 332 5.91 -22.53 -22.73
N ASP A 333 6.82 -21.57 -22.59
CA ASP A 333 8.26 -21.80 -22.79
C ASP A 333 8.77 -22.85 -21.78
N PRO A 334 9.33 -23.99 -22.23
CA PRO A 334 9.92 -24.99 -21.35
C PRO A 334 10.99 -24.43 -20.40
N GLY A 335 11.68 -23.35 -20.79
CA GLY A 335 12.68 -22.68 -19.95
C GLY A 335 12.11 -22.08 -18.65
N LEU A 336 10.78 -21.95 -18.52
CA LEU A 336 10.15 -21.52 -17.27
C LEU A 336 10.38 -22.49 -16.11
N VAL A 337 10.68 -23.77 -16.39
CA VAL A 337 10.96 -24.78 -15.37
C VAL A 337 12.21 -24.44 -14.58
N ASP A 338 13.19 -23.75 -15.17
CA ASP A 338 14.42 -23.30 -14.49
C ASP A 338 14.10 -22.40 -13.28
N ALA A 339 12.96 -21.71 -13.29
CA ALA A 339 12.52 -20.88 -12.18
C ALA A 339 12.27 -21.66 -10.88
N ALA A 340 12.00 -22.97 -10.95
CA ALA A 340 11.85 -23.83 -9.78
C ALA A 340 13.08 -23.74 -8.85
N GLY A 341 14.28 -23.68 -9.43
CA GLY A 341 15.53 -23.57 -8.69
C GLY A 341 15.95 -22.15 -8.31
N ASP A 342 15.19 -21.12 -8.69
CA ASP A 342 15.58 -19.72 -8.54
C ASP A 342 14.86 -19.04 -7.36
N GLU A 343 15.60 -18.87 -6.25
CA GLU A 343 15.10 -18.28 -5.00
C GLU A 343 14.63 -16.82 -5.14
N LYS A 344 14.94 -16.12 -6.24
CA LYS A 344 14.46 -14.74 -6.44
C LYS A 344 12.92 -14.66 -6.45
N TRP A 345 12.26 -15.76 -6.79
CA TRP A 345 10.80 -15.86 -6.84
C TRP A 345 10.16 -16.06 -5.45
N ASP A 346 10.94 -16.26 -4.39
CA ASP A 346 10.40 -16.37 -3.02
C ASP A 346 9.85 -15.03 -2.54
N ALA A 347 10.47 -13.92 -2.95
CA ALA A 347 10.04 -12.58 -2.58
C ALA A 347 8.58 -12.28 -2.99
N PRO A 348 8.14 -12.45 -4.26
CA PRO A 348 6.75 -12.25 -4.63
C PRO A 348 5.78 -13.28 -4.01
N ILE A 349 6.23 -14.51 -3.70
CA ILE A 349 5.42 -15.50 -2.96
C ILE A 349 5.14 -15.00 -1.54
N ILE A 350 6.17 -14.53 -0.83
CA ILE A 350 6.05 -13.98 0.52
C ILE A 350 5.16 -12.74 0.53
N GLU A 351 5.28 -11.86 -0.48
CA GLU A 351 4.42 -10.68 -0.61
C GLU A 351 2.94 -11.06 -0.77
N ALA A 352 2.64 -12.07 -1.59
CA ALA A 352 1.29 -12.59 -1.73
C ALA A 352 0.77 -13.16 -0.39
N MET A 353 1.58 -13.93 0.33
CA MET A 353 1.19 -14.50 1.63
C MET A 353 0.89 -13.43 2.68
N GLU A 354 1.62 -12.31 2.71
CA GLU A 354 1.33 -11.21 3.64
C GLU A 354 -0.05 -10.56 3.39
N ILE A 355 -0.50 -10.51 2.14
CA ILE A 355 -1.86 -10.06 1.83
C ILE A 355 -2.89 -11.08 2.34
N ALA A 356 -2.67 -12.37 2.12
CA ALA A 356 -3.53 -13.41 2.69
C ALA A 356 -3.61 -13.31 4.22
N TYR A 357 -2.49 -13.00 4.90
CA TYR A 357 -2.46 -12.80 6.36
C TYR A 357 -3.21 -11.54 6.83
N ALA A 358 -3.34 -10.53 5.99
CA ALA A 358 -4.11 -9.33 6.33
C ALA A 358 -5.61 -9.64 6.47
N PHE A 359 -6.13 -10.61 5.72
CA PHE A 359 -7.54 -11.01 5.76
C PHE A 359 -7.80 -12.26 6.61
N GLY A 360 -6.93 -13.27 6.52
CA GLY A 360 -7.10 -14.56 7.20
C GLY A 360 -6.38 -14.67 8.55
N GLY A 361 -5.68 -13.62 9.00
CA GLY A 361 -4.85 -13.62 10.19
C GLY A 361 -3.46 -14.26 10.02
N PRO A 362 -2.56 -14.14 11.01
CA PRO A 362 -1.22 -14.70 10.95
C PRO A 362 -1.23 -16.21 10.73
N LYS A 363 -0.40 -16.70 9.78
CA LYS A 363 -0.32 -18.14 9.44
C LYS A 363 -1.68 -18.76 9.07
N THR A 364 -2.51 -18.01 8.33
CA THR A 364 -3.77 -18.53 7.78
C THR A 364 -3.54 -19.80 6.91
N GLN A 365 -4.59 -20.44 6.42
CA GLN A 365 -4.44 -21.59 5.53
C GLN A 365 -4.92 -21.28 4.12
N THR A 366 -4.43 -22.07 3.16
CA THR A 366 -4.99 -22.10 1.80
C THR A 366 -6.18 -23.06 1.75
N PRO A 367 -7.28 -22.73 1.04
CA PRO A 367 -7.47 -21.51 0.27
C PRO A 367 -7.85 -20.31 1.14
N THR A 368 -7.21 -19.17 0.89
CA THR A 368 -7.70 -17.86 1.34
C THR A 368 -8.27 -17.14 0.12
N ILE A 369 -9.46 -16.56 0.26
CA ILE A 369 -10.15 -15.83 -0.81
C ILE A 369 -10.29 -14.39 -0.38
N VAL A 370 -9.88 -13.46 -1.23
CA VAL A 370 -10.03 -12.02 -1.01
C VAL A 370 -10.93 -11.46 -2.09
N VAL A 371 -12.05 -10.89 -1.69
CA VAL A 371 -13.02 -10.23 -2.56
C VAL A 371 -12.67 -8.74 -2.63
N ARG A 372 -12.34 -8.30 -3.84
CA ARG A 372 -11.98 -6.91 -4.12
C ARG A 372 -13.26 -6.08 -4.20
N SER A 373 -13.62 -5.48 -3.07
CA SER A 373 -14.72 -4.53 -2.92
C SER A 373 -14.25 -3.32 -2.10
N ASP A 374 -15.12 -2.35 -1.84
CA ASP A 374 -14.81 -1.17 -1.02
C ASP A 374 -15.76 -1.12 0.20
N PRO A 375 -15.30 -1.48 1.40
CA PRO A 375 -13.96 -1.98 1.74
C PRO A 375 -13.72 -3.44 1.32
N PRO A 376 -12.46 -3.86 1.07
CA PRO A 376 -12.17 -5.24 0.71
C PRO A 376 -12.40 -6.17 1.90
N HIS A 377 -12.81 -7.40 1.61
CA HIS A 377 -13.03 -8.44 2.62
C HIS A 377 -12.49 -9.78 2.14
N GLY A 378 -12.17 -10.67 3.07
CA GLY A 378 -11.61 -11.98 2.74
C GLY A 378 -11.91 -13.02 3.81
N PHE A 379 -11.80 -14.28 3.42
CA PHE A 379 -12.18 -15.43 4.24
C PHE A 379 -11.40 -16.68 3.83
N LYS A 380 -11.35 -17.65 4.72
CA LYS A 380 -10.67 -18.94 4.49
C LYS A 380 -11.72 -20.01 4.22
N GLY A 381 -11.61 -20.71 3.09
CA GLY A 381 -12.67 -21.66 2.68
C GLY A 381 -13.91 -20.95 2.12
N PRO A 382 -15.13 -21.47 2.31
CA PRO A 382 -15.42 -22.81 2.81
C PRO A 382 -14.94 -23.89 1.82
N VAL A 383 -14.67 -25.08 2.34
CA VAL A 383 -14.30 -26.24 1.52
C VAL A 383 -15.53 -27.12 1.36
N MET A 384 -16.04 -27.21 0.14
CA MET A 384 -17.17 -28.05 -0.21
C MET A 384 -16.65 -29.24 -1.03
N ALA A 385 -16.70 -30.45 -0.47
CA ALA A 385 -16.23 -31.67 -1.11
C ALA A 385 -17.40 -32.67 -1.28
N PRO A 386 -17.88 -32.93 -2.52
CA PRO A 386 -17.41 -32.38 -3.80
C PRO A 386 -17.77 -30.88 -3.98
N ALA A 387 -17.07 -30.22 -4.90
CA ALA A 387 -17.35 -28.82 -5.26
C ALA A 387 -18.79 -28.68 -5.79
N PRO A 388 -19.56 -27.68 -5.33
CA PRO A 388 -20.92 -27.45 -5.82
C PRO A 388 -20.88 -26.97 -7.27
N THR A 389 -21.97 -27.22 -8.01
CA THR A 389 -22.13 -26.85 -9.43
C THR A 389 -23.47 -26.18 -9.68
N GLY A 390 -23.59 -25.45 -10.81
CA GLY A 390 -24.82 -24.78 -11.23
C GLY A 390 -25.41 -23.83 -10.18
N GLU A 391 -26.73 -23.87 -10.01
CA GLU A 391 -27.44 -22.97 -9.10
C GLU A 391 -26.98 -23.09 -7.64
N ALA A 392 -26.57 -24.30 -7.20
CA ALA A 392 -26.06 -24.51 -5.86
C ALA A 392 -24.72 -23.79 -5.63
N ALA A 393 -23.84 -23.78 -6.63
CA ALA A 393 -22.56 -23.07 -6.58
C ALA A 393 -22.79 -21.55 -6.41
N LEU A 394 -23.72 -21.00 -7.19
CA LEU A 394 -24.07 -19.58 -7.16
C LEU A 394 -24.70 -19.17 -5.84
N ARG A 395 -25.68 -19.93 -5.35
CA ARG A 395 -26.38 -19.62 -4.10
C ARG A 395 -25.43 -19.63 -2.90
N LEU A 396 -24.49 -20.58 -2.85
CA LEU A 396 -23.49 -20.64 -1.79
C LEU A 396 -22.49 -19.47 -1.88
N TRP A 397 -22.11 -19.09 -3.11
CA TRP A 397 -21.21 -17.96 -3.33
C TRP A 397 -21.84 -16.64 -2.88
N ASP A 398 -23.09 -16.41 -3.29
CA ASP A 398 -23.83 -15.20 -2.91
C ASP A 398 -24.03 -15.13 -1.38
N ALA A 399 -24.23 -16.28 -0.71
CA ALA A 399 -24.35 -16.34 0.74
C ALA A 399 -23.03 -16.02 1.47
N ILE A 400 -21.89 -16.57 1.02
CA ILE A 400 -20.60 -16.31 1.67
C ILE A 400 -20.16 -14.85 1.48
N LEU A 401 -20.44 -14.25 0.32
CA LEU A 401 -20.17 -12.84 0.08
C LEU A 401 -20.88 -11.94 1.09
N VAL A 402 -22.16 -12.20 1.37
CA VAL A 402 -22.93 -11.46 2.38
C VAL A 402 -22.29 -11.61 3.77
N LEU A 403 -21.96 -12.84 4.16
CA LEU A 403 -21.35 -13.09 5.47
C LEU A 403 -19.99 -12.42 5.63
N SER A 404 -19.16 -12.47 4.58
CA SER A 404 -17.79 -11.95 4.62
C SER A 404 -17.68 -10.43 4.72
N GLN A 405 -18.76 -9.69 4.46
CA GLN A 405 -18.81 -8.24 4.64
C GLN A 405 -18.99 -7.83 6.12
N GLU A 406 -19.41 -8.76 6.97
CA GLU A 406 -19.64 -8.47 8.39
C GLU A 406 -18.32 -8.42 9.16
N PRO A 407 -18.02 -7.32 9.89
CA PRO A 407 -16.73 -7.15 10.59
C PRO A 407 -16.37 -8.25 11.60
N GLY A 408 -17.35 -9.04 12.04
CA GLY A 408 -17.16 -10.12 13.00
C GLY A 408 -17.06 -11.53 12.39
N PHE A 409 -17.04 -11.66 11.06
CA PHE A 409 -16.98 -12.96 10.39
C PHE A 409 -15.54 -13.52 10.40
N PHE A 410 -15.37 -14.72 10.96
CA PHE A 410 -14.10 -15.46 11.00
C PHE A 410 -14.36 -16.96 10.75
N GLU A 411 -13.58 -17.59 9.86
CA GLU A 411 -13.69 -19.01 9.44
C GLU A 411 -12.33 -19.75 9.48
#